data_AF-A0A8T3KW77-F1
#
_entry.id   AF-A0A8T3KW77-F1
#
_cell.length_a   1.000
_cell.length_b   1.000
_cell.length_c   1.000
_cell.angle_alpha   90.00
_cell.angle_beta   90.00
_cell.angle_gamma   90.00
#
_symmetry.space_group_name_H-M   'P 1'
#
loop_
_entity.id
_entity.type
_entity.pdbx_description
1 polymer ?
#
loop_
_entity_poly.entity_id
_entity_poly.type
_entity_poly.pdbx_seq_one_letter_code
_entity_poly.pdbx_strand_id
1 'polypeptide(L)'
;MRIDYHDLNENQFEQLVIAVCTHLLGLGVQGFSKGPDGGKDARFHGRAERFPSAAAPWDGRIVIQAKHTDLINRKFSEPDFSGDAPSSVLSRELPRIQRLREAGELDYYLLFSNRRLAGVAEEKIRKRIAEAAGIAEQAIFFCGVEALDQYLRLQPDILRWANINPFDSPPIIDPDDLARVIRAFADERDRFSEALDETNPPPEQRVSLADKNRINGLSEDYARIVERYIKDFDPIRAFLAAPENSSYVSLYENTVNELNGLIMAHKQEHHGFDQILEQLYKQLIDRDYDLKVNKRLTRTVLYYMYWNCDLGNDDND
;
A
#
# COMPACT_ATOMS: atom_id res chain seq x y z
N MET A 1 -13.87 -9.61 -8.31
CA MET A 1 -13.38 -8.28 -7.92
C MET A 1 -12.29 -8.49 -6.89
N ARG A 2 -11.08 -7.98 -7.16
CA ARG A 2 -9.94 -8.09 -6.25
C ARG A 2 -9.74 -6.71 -5.63
N ILE A 3 -9.64 -6.66 -4.31
CA ILE A 3 -9.32 -5.43 -3.59
C ILE A 3 -7.92 -5.56 -3.08
N ASP A 4 -7.16 -4.51 -3.30
CA ASP A 4 -5.85 -4.34 -2.73
C ASP A 4 -6.02 -3.64 -1.38
N TYR A 5 -6.09 -4.43 -0.31
CA TYR A 5 -6.43 -3.95 1.03
C TYR A 5 -5.46 -2.87 1.57
N HIS A 6 -4.26 -2.77 1.02
CA HIS A 6 -3.28 -1.76 1.38
C HIS A 6 -3.68 -0.35 0.89
N ASP A 7 -4.54 -0.27 -0.13
CA ASP A 7 -5.04 1.00 -0.67
C ASP A 7 -6.26 1.54 0.07
N LEU A 8 -6.90 0.70 0.87
CA LEU A 8 -7.90 1.18 1.83
C LEU A 8 -7.19 2.03 2.88
N ASN A 9 -7.77 3.16 3.26
CA ASN A 9 -7.33 3.80 4.50
C ASN A 9 -7.80 2.98 5.72
N GLU A 10 -7.23 3.28 6.89
CA GLU A 10 -7.52 2.58 8.15
C GLU A 10 -9.03 2.52 8.44
N ASN A 11 -9.77 3.61 8.23
CA ASN A 11 -11.22 3.65 8.45
C ASN A 11 -11.99 2.79 7.44
N GLN A 12 -11.61 2.79 6.16
CA GLN A 12 -12.21 1.91 5.15
C GLN A 12 -11.95 0.44 5.49
N PHE A 13 -10.73 0.10 5.94
CA PHE A 13 -10.41 -1.26 6.38
C PHE A 13 -11.21 -1.68 7.63
N GLU A 14 -11.39 -0.77 8.60
CA GLU A 14 -12.26 -1.00 9.76
C GLU A 14 -13.71 -1.25 9.34
N GLN A 15 -14.27 -0.45 8.41
CA GLN A 15 -15.63 -0.67 7.90
C GLN A 15 -15.77 -2.01 7.17
N LEU A 16 -14.75 -2.42 6.41
CA LEU A 16 -14.71 -3.74 5.80
C LEU A 16 -14.77 -4.86 6.86
N VAL A 17 -13.94 -4.75 7.90
CA VAL A 17 -13.92 -5.73 8.99
C VAL A 17 -15.26 -5.79 9.71
N ILE A 18 -15.90 -4.64 9.97
CA ILE A 18 -17.23 -4.58 10.56
C ILE A 18 -18.26 -5.26 9.65
N ALA A 19 -18.23 -5.03 8.34
CA ALA A 19 -19.15 -5.68 7.40
C ALA A 19 -18.95 -7.21 7.35
N VAL A 20 -17.69 -7.68 7.37
CA VAL A 20 -17.37 -9.11 7.47
C VAL A 20 -17.90 -9.68 8.79
N CYS A 21 -17.62 -9.04 9.93
CA CYS A 21 -18.12 -9.49 11.23
C CYS A 21 -19.64 -9.47 11.31
N THR A 22 -20.31 -8.49 10.71
CA THR A 22 -21.77 -8.42 10.64
C THR A 22 -22.35 -9.62 9.89
N HIS A 23 -21.69 -10.03 8.80
CA HIS A 23 -22.05 -11.24 8.06
C HIS A 23 -21.88 -12.53 8.86
N LEU A 24 -20.82 -12.62 9.67
CA LEU A 24 -20.43 -13.83 10.40
C LEU A 24 -21.14 -13.97 11.75
N LEU A 25 -21.25 -12.89 12.49
CA LEU A 25 -21.74 -12.84 13.87
C LEU A 25 -23.23 -12.43 13.92
N GLY A 26 -23.67 -11.57 13.02
CA GLY A 26 -25.03 -11.05 12.93
C GLY A 26 -25.11 -9.53 13.07
N LEU A 27 -26.32 -8.97 12.93
CA LEU A 27 -26.57 -7.52 12.95
C LEU A 27 -26.22 -6.82 14.28
N GLY A 28 -25.99 -7.59 15.35
CA GLY A 28 -25.61 -7.07 16.67
C GLY A 28 -24.16 -6.59 16.79
N VAL A 29 -23.37 -6.61 15.71
CA VAL A 29 -22.00 -6.06 15.72
C VAL A 29 -22.06 -4.55 15.89
N GLN A 30 -21.35 -4.05 16.89
CA GLN A 30 -21.27 -2.63 17.22
C GLN A 30 -19.84 -2.14 16.93
N GLY A 31 -19.69 -1.33 15.89
CA GLY A 31 -18.47 -0.57 15.61
C GLY A 31 -18.35 0.68 16.48
N PHE A 32 -17.13 1.11 16.76
CA PHE A 32 -16.83 2.32 17.53
C PHE A 32 -16.26 3.42 16.63
N SER A 33 -16.48 4.68 17.01
CA SER A 33 -15.86 5.82 16.34
C SER A 33 -14.43 6.03 16.86
N LYS A 34 -13.57 6.70 16.09
CA LYS A 34 -12.22 7.04 16.56
C LYS A 34 -12.29 7.92 17.82
N GLY A 35 -11.76 7.40 18.94
CA GLY A 35 -11.79 8.03 20.26
C GLY A 35 -10.86 7.34 21.26
N PRO A 36 -10.85 7.74 22.55
CA PRO A 36 -10.04 7.14 23.62
C PRO A 36 -10.40 5.68 23.98
N ASP A 37 -11.10 4.96 23.10
CA ASP A 37 -12.01 3.83 23.36
C ASP A 37 -11.30 2.51 23.68
N GLY A 38 -10.21 2.56 24.45
CA GLY A 38 -9.61 1.38 25.09
C GLY A 38 -8.92 0.39 24.14
N GLY A 39 -8.97 0.65 22.83
CA GLY A 39 -8.39 -0.19 21.77
C GLY A 39 -9.28 -1.38 21.39
N LYS A 40 -10.55 -1.10 21.07
CA LYS A 40 -11.43 -2.03 20.32
C LYS A 40 -12.02 -1.27 19.13
N ASP A 41 -12.06 -1.89 17.96
CA ASP A 41 -12.66 -1.26 16.78
C ASP A 41 -14.14 -1.65 16.66
N ALA A 42 -14.49 -2.87 17.09
CA ALA A 42 -15.87 -3.30 17.22
C ALA A 42 -16.04 -4.37 18.32
N ARG A 43 -17.30 -4.65 18.67
CA ARG A 43 -17.67 -5.76 19.56
C ARG A 43 -18.96 -6.44 19.11
N PHE A 44 -19.18 -7.64 19.62
CA PHE A 44 -20.44 -8.36 19.54
C PHE A 44 -20.74 -9.02 20.88
N HIS A 45 -22.01 -9.08 21.26
CA HIS A 45 -22.45 -9.79 22.45
C HIS A 45 -23.69 -10.63 22.13
N GLY A 46 -23.57 -11.93 22.37
CA GLY A 46 -24.63 -12.92 22.19
C GLY A 46 -24.13 -14.14 21.44
N ARG A 47 -25.06 -14.89 20.87
CA ARG A 47 -24.78 -16.06 20.04
C ARG A 47 -24.60 -15.66 18.58
N ALA A 48 -23.43 -15.94 18.02
CA ALA A 48 -23.12 -15.68 16.62
C ALA A 48 -24.04 -16.48 15.68
N GLU A 49 -24.34 -15.93 14.51
CA GLU A 49 -25.16 -16.62 13.52
C GLU A 49 -24.43 -17.78 12.84
N ARG A 50 -23.15 -17.59 12.48
CA ARG A 50 -22.43 -18.50 11.56
C ARG A 50 -21.03 -18.88 12.03
N PHE A 51 -20.49 -18.21 13.04
CA PHE A 51 -19.07 -18.31 13.39
C PHE A 51 -18.85 -19.03 14.74
N PRO A 52 -17.86 -19.94 14.84
CA PRO A 52 -17.00 -20.46 13.77
C PRO A 52 -17.73 -21.44 12.85
N SER A 53 -18.88 -21.95 13.27
CA SER A 53 -19.78 -22.76 12.46
C SER A 53 -21.23 -22.57 12.91
N ALA A 54 -22.19 -22.78 12.01
CA ALA A 54 -23.62 -22.74 12.37
C ALA A 54 -24.03 -23.85 13.36
N ALA A 55 -23.29 -24.96 13.39
CA ALA A 55 -23.56 -26.09 14.29
C ALA A 55 -23.11 -25.82 15.73
N ALA A 56 -22.04 -25.04 15.90
CA ALA A 56 -21.47 -24.67 17.20
C ALA A 56 -20.97 -23.22 17.14
N PRO A 57 -21.88 -22.23 17.13
CA PRO A 57 -21.48 -20.84 17.09
C PRO A 57 -20.90 -20.41 18.43
N TRP A 58 -20.00 -19.42 18.39
CA TRP A 58 -19.56 -18.73 19.59
C TRP A 58 -20.74 -17.99 20.24
N ASP A 59 -20.79 -18.05 21.56
CA ASP A 59 -21.82 -17.43 22.38
C ASP A 59 -21.16 -16.73 23.56
N GLY A 60 -21.23 -15.39 23.59
CA GLY A 60 -20.58 -14.55 24.58
C GLY A 60 -20.12 -13.21 24.03
N ARG A 61 -19.10 -12.61 24.68
CA ARG A 61 -18.54 -11.31 24.30
C ARG A 61 -17.36 -11.49 23.36
N ILE A 62 -17.52 -11.02 22.13
CA ILE A 62 -16.50 -11.07 21.08
C ILE A 62 -15.93 -9.67 20.90
N VAL A 63 -14.61 -9.53 21.02
CA VAL A 63 -13.88 -8.30 20.71
C VAL A 63 -13.27 -8.42 19.33
N ILE A 64 -13.46 -7.38 18.51
CA ILE A 64 -12.98 -7.32 17.14
C ILE A 64 -11.94 -6.21 17.05
N GLN A 65 -10.74 -6.57 16.60
CA GLN A 65 -9.65 -5.64 16.33
C GLN A 65 -9.23 -5.77 14.86
N ALA A 66 -9.17 -4.65 14.17
CA ALA A 66 -8.60 -4.45 12.86
C ALA A 66 -7.23 -3.76 13.00
N LYS A 67 -6.24 -4.22 12.22
CA LYS A 67 -4.93 -3.60 12.10
C LYS A 67 -4.55 -3.49 10.64
N HIS A 68 -4.59 -2.27 10.12
CA HIS A 68 -4.26 -1.96 8.74
C HIS A 68 -2.79 -1.54 8.58
N THR A 69 -2.24 -1.77 7.40
CA THR A 69 -1.00 -1.15 6.93
C THR A 69 -1.13 -0.81 5.45
N ASP A 70 -0.67 0.37 5.06
CA ASP A 70 -0.57 0.82 3.66
C ASP A 70 0.58 0.16 2.88
N LEU A 71 1.40 -0.64 3.57
CA LEU A 71 2.51 -1.37 2.96
C LEU A 71 2.02 -2.69 2.34
N ILE A 72 2.56 -3.02 1.17
CA ILE A 72 2.25 -4.25 0.44
C ILE A 72 2.98 -5.47 1.00
N ASN A 73 2.43 -6.66 0.73
CA ASN A 73 3.07 -7.96 0.99
C ASN A 73 3.52 -8.22 2.44
N ARG A 74 2.94 -7.50 3.41
CA ARG A 74 3.27 -7.60 4.82
C ARG A 74 2.76 -8.92 5.42
N LYS A 75 3.48 -9.42 6.42
CA LYS A 75 3.15 -10.67 7.11
C LYS A 75 2.88 -10.43 8.59
N PHE A 76 2.07 -11.30 9.20
CA PHE A 76 1.86 -11.30 10.65
C PHE A 76 3.16 -11.55 11.41
N SER A 77 4.09 -12.34 10.84
CA SER A 77 5.36 -12.73 11.47
C SER A 77 6.41 -11.63 11.54
N GLU A 78 6.18 -10.47 10.92
CA GLU A 78 7.18 -9.42 10.87
C GLU A 78 7.41 -8.79 12.25
N PRO A 79 8.65 -8.35 12.56
CA PRO A 79 8.98 -7.83 13.89
C PRO A 79 8.17 -6.61 14.32
N ASP A 80 7.77 -5.74 13.39
CA ASP A 80 6.92 -4.58 13.66
C ASP A 80 5.49 -4.97 14.08
N PHE A 81 5.03 -6.16 13.68
CA PHE A 81 3.71 -6.67 14.05
C PHE A 81 3.77 -7.59 15.27
N SER A 82 4.39 -8.76 15.15
CA SER A 82 4.38 -9.80 16.19
C SER A 82 5.66 -9.90 17.02
N GLY A 83 6.64 -9.02 16.79
CA GLY A 83 7.90 -9.04 17.53
C GLY A 83 7.72 -8.73 19.02
N ASP A 84 8.78 -8.96 19.80
CA ASP A 84 8.78 -8.78 21.26
C ASP A 84 9.13 -7.34 21.67
N ALA A 85 9.50 -6.48 20.71
CA ALA A 85 9.75 -5.07 20.99
C ALA A 85 8.48 -4.38 21.52
N PRO A 86 8.58 -3.44 22.48
CA PRO A 86 7.42 -2.67 22.97
C PRO A 86 6.73 -1.81 21.90
N SER A 87 7.44 -1.53 20.80
CA SER A 87 6.92 -0.80 19.65
C SER A 87 6.07 -1.66 18.72
N SER A 88 6.13 -3.00 18.83
CA SER A 88 5.36 -3.87 17.93
C SER A 88 3.86 -3.74 18.18
N VAL A 89 3.07 -3.95 17.12
CA VAL A 89 1.61 -3.87 17.20
C VAL A 89 1.09 -4.82 18.28
N LEU A 90 1.52 -6.08 18.26
CA LEU A 90 1.07 -7.09 19.20
C LEU A 90 1.43 -6.73 20.64
N SER A 91 2.68 -6.31 20.92
CA SER A 91 3.10 -5.93 22.28
C SER A 91 2.27 -4.79 22.87
N ARG A 92 1.76 -3.87 22.04
CA ARG A 92 0.86 -2.78 22.47
C ARG A 92 -0.57 -3.24 22.72
N GLU A 93 -1.00 -4.29 22.03
CA GLU A 93 -2.35 -4.86 22.14
C GLU A 93 -2.50 -5.77 23.36
N LEU A 94 -1.48 -6.57 23.72
CA LEU A 94 -1.59 -7.54 24.83
C LEU A 94 -2.09 -6.92 26.15
N PRO A 95 -1.58 -5.76 26.63
CA PRO A 95 -2.07 -5.15 27.87
C PRO A 95 -3.51 -4.64 27.77
N ARG A 96 -4.01 -4.37 26.56
CA ARG A 96 -5.41 -3.97 26.33
C ARG A 96 -6.31 -5.19 26.44
N ILE A 97 -5.95 -6.28 25.76
CA ILE A 97 -6.69 -7.54 25.80
C ILE A 97 -6.80 -8.06 27.25
N GLN A 98 -5.72 -7.97 28.02
CA GLN A 98 -5.70 -8.27 29.47
C GLN A 98 -6.75 -7.49 30.26
N ARG A 99 -6.74 -6.16 30.13
CA ARG A 99 -7.72 -5.29 30.81
C ARG A 99 -9.16 -5.63 30.45
N LEU A 100 -9.40 -6.04 29.21
CA LEU A 100 -10.73 -6.43 28.75
C LEU A 100 -11.18 -7.76 29.34
N ARG A 101 -10.26 -8.72 29.49
CA ARG A 101 -10.57 -9.96 30.20
C ARG A 101 -10.86 -9.70 31.68
N GLU A 102 -10.02 -8.93 32.34
CA GLU A 102 -10.17 -8.60 33.77
C GLU A 102 -11.49 -7.87 34.04
N ALA A 103 -11.95 -7.05 33.10
CA ALA A 103 -13.26 -6.37 33.17
C ALA A 103 -14.46 -7.30 32.86
N GLY A 104 -14.24 -8.57 32.48
CA GLY A 104 -15.30 -9.49 32.06
C GLY A 104 -15.91 -9.14 30.70
N GLU A 105 -15.18 -8.41 29.86
CA GLU A 105 -15.63 -7.84 28.57
C GLU A 105 -15.06 -8.59 27.35
N LEU A 106 -14.48 -9.77 27.56
CA LEU A 106 -13.82 -10.59 26.55
C LEU A 106 -13.98 -12.08 26.84
N ASP A 107 -14.71 -12.78 25.98
CA ASP A 107 -14.75 -14.24 25.92
C ASP A 107 -14.01 -14.76 24.68
N TYR A 108 -14.14 -14.05 23.56
CA TYR A 108 -13.50 -14.38 22.28
C TYR A 108 -12.82 -13.17 21.65
N TYR A 109 -11.71 -13.39 20.95
CA TYR A 109 -10.91 -12.34 20.31
C TYR A 109 -10.74 -12.59 18.82
N LEU A 110 -11.14 -11.62 18.00
CA LEU A 110 -10.94 -11.62 16.56
C LEU A 110 -9.91 -10.56 16.18
N LEU A 111 -8.82 -10.97 15.52
CA LEU A 111 -7.79 -10.09 15.01
C LEU A 111 -7.75 -10.12 13.48
N PHE A 112 -8.13 -9.01 12.87
CA PHE A 112 -8.09 -8.78 11.44
C PHE A 112 -6.86 -7.95 11.08
N SER A 113 -6.19 -8.32 9.99
CA SER A 113 -5.17 -7.48 9.39
C SER A 113 -5.05 -7.78 7.91
N ASN A 114 -4.70 -6.77 7.11
CA ASN A 114 -4.34 -6.96 5.70
C ASN A 114 -2.92 -7.53 5.51
N ARG A 115 -2.47 -8.34 6.47
CA ARG A 115 -1.22 -9.07 6.45
C ARG A 115 -1.48 -10.53 6.08
N ARG A 116 -0.51 -11.17 5.43
CA ARG A 116 -0.52 -12.61 5.17
C ARG A 116 -0.27 -13.40 6.45
N LEU A 117 -1.03 -14.47 6.66
CA LEU A 117 -0.95 -15.29 7.87
C LEU A 117 -0.39 -16.69 7.55
N ALA A 118 0.87 -16.93 7.91
CA ALA A 118 1.50 -18.24 7.79
C ALA A 118 1.22 -19.10 9.03
N GLY A 119 0.99 -20.41 8.86
CA GLY A 119 0.59 -21.31 9.95
C GLY A 119 1.53 -21.35 11.16
N VAL A 120 2.85 -21.29 10.96
CA VAL A 120 3.82 -21.26 12.09
C VAL A 120 3.72 -19.94 12.87
N ALA A 121 3.49 -18.83 12.17
CA ALA A 121 3.34 -17.53 12.82
C ALA A 121 2.02 -17.43 13.57
N GLU A 122 0.96 -18.00 12.98
CA GLU A 122 -0.37 -18.11 13.55
C GLU A 122 -0.33 -18.80 14.93
N GLU A 123 0.26 -19.99 15.03
CA GLU A 123 0.37 -20.73 16.30
C GLU A 123 1.13 -19.93 17.37
N LYS A 124 2.26 -19.31 17.00
CA LYS A 124 3.07 -18.51 17.94
C LYS A 124 2.29 -17.29 18.45
N ILE A 125 1.60 -16.56 17.57
CA ILE A 125 0.84 -15.37 17.93
C ILE A 125 -0.38 -15.76 18.77
N ARG A 126 -1.07 -16.85 18.42
CA ARG A 126 -2.20 -17.41 19.17
C ARG A 126 -1.85 -17.66 20.62
N LYS A 127 -0.77 -18.41 20.86
CA LYS A 127 -0.27 -18.74 22.20
C LYS A 127 0.03 -17.48 23.00
N ARG A 128 0.74 -16.52 22.40
CA ARG A 128 1.09 -15.26 23.05
C ARG A 128 -0.15 -14.44 23.47
N ILE A 129 -1.19 -14.40 22.64
CA ILE A 129 -2.46 -13.73 22.99
C ILE A 129 -3.22 -14.53 24.07
N ALA A 130 -3.32 -15.85 23.93
CA ALA A 130 -4.02 -16.73 24.87
C ALA A 130 -3.42 -16.64 26.28
N GLU A 131 -2.09 -16.72 26.38
CA GLU A 131 -1.34 -16.59 27.64
C GLU A 131 -1.55 -15.21 28.28
N ALA A 132 -1.42 -14.14 27.47
CA ALA A 132 -1.61 -12.80 27.98
C ALA A 132 -3.05 -12.59 28.47
N ALA A 133 -4.05 -13.01 27.69
CA ALA A 133 -5.46 -12.76 27.94
C ALA A 133 -6.10 -13.76 28.92
N GLY A 134 -5.45 -14.89 29.23
CA GLY A 134 -6.05 -15.94 30.06
C GLY A 134 -7.31 -16.55 29.44
N ILE A 135 -7.35 -16.68 28.11
CA ILE A 135 -8.44 -17.34 27.36
C ILE A 135 -7.90 -18.54 26.59
N ALA A 136 -8.79 -19.47 26.24
CA ALA A 136 -8.39 -20.66 25.50
C ALA A 136 -7.98 -20.32 24.06
N GLU A 137 -7.00 -21.03 23.51
CA GLU A 137 -6.48 -20.80 22.15
C GLU A 137 -7.58 -20.85 21.07
N GLN A 138 -8.58 -21.72 21.24
CA GLN A 138 -9.73 -21.83 20.33
C GLN A 138 -10.71 -20.65 20.41
N ALA A 139 -10.59 -19.77 21.40
CA ALA A 139 -11.39 -18.56 21.53
C ALA A 139 -10.77 -17.36 20.78
N ILE A 140 -9.69 -17.59 20.04
CA ILE A 140 -9.01 -16.58 19.23
C ILE A 140 -9.18 -16.93 17.76
N PHE A 141 -9.31 -15.94 16.90
CA PHE A 141 -9.24 -16.17 15.45
C PHE A 141 -8.52 -15.03 14.76
N PHE A 142 -7.66 -15.38 13.79
CA PHE A 142 -6.91 -14.45 12.97
C PHE A 142 -7.48 -14.45 11.57
N CYS A 143 -7.75 -13.25 11.05
CA CYS A 143 -8.18 -13.06 9.69
C CYS A 143 -7.11 -12.25 8.94
N GLY A 144 -6.28 -12.97 8.19
CA GLY A 144 -5.36 -12.38 7.21
C GLY A 144 -6.02 -12.14 5.85
N VAL A 145 -5.23 -11.71 4.87
CA VAL A 145 -5.72 -11.46 3.50
C VAL A 145 -6.36 -12.69 2.86
N GLU A 146 -5.84 -13.89 3.15
CA GLU A 146 -6.35 -15.14 2.57
C GLU A 146 -7.80 -15.42 3.02
N ALA A 147 -8.09 -15.16 4.29
CA ALA A 147 -9.43 -15.34 4.85
C ALA A 147 -10.39 -14.22 4.42
N LEU A 148 -9.91 -12.98 4.36
CA LEU A 148 -10.68 -11.85 3.83
C LEU A 148 -11.12 -12.12 2.39
N ASP A 149 -10.21 -12.55 1.53
CA ASP A 149 -10.50 -12.91 0.14
C ASP A 149 -11.54 -14.02 0.05
N GLN A 150 -11.47 -15.01 0.94
CA GLN A 150 -12.47 -16.08 1.00
C GLN A 150 -13.85 -15.53 1.37
N TYR A 151 -13.96 -14.67 2.38
CA TYR A 151 -15.23 -14.07 2.76
C TYR A 151 -15.82 -13.19 1.66
N LEU A 152 -14.99 -12.38 0.99
CA LEU A 152 -15.44 -11.54 -0.12
C LEU A 152 -15.86 -12.36 -1.34
N ARG A 153 -15.21 -13.50 -1.59
CA ARG A 153 -15.61 -14.43 -2.65
C ARG A 153 -16.94 -15.09 -2.35
N LEU A 154 -17.17 -15.48 -1.10
CA LEU A 154 -18.41 -16.14 -0.67
C LEU A 154 -19.57 -15.16 -0.54
N GLN A 155 -19.30 -13.90 -0.17
CA GLN A 155 -20.30 -12.86 -0.05
C GLN A 155 -19.78 -11.51 -0.61
N PRO A 156 -19.91 -11.28 -1.93
CA PRO A 156 -19.43 -10.06 -2.59
C PRO A 156 -20.11 -8.77 -2.12
N ASP A 157 -21.35 -8.87 -1.61
CA ASP A 157 -22.11 -7.74 -1.08
C ASP A 157 -21.44 -7.05 0.12
N ILE A 158 -20.51 -7.71 0.81
CA ILE A 158 -19.75 -7.15 1.94
C ILE A 158 -19.11 -5.80 1.57
N LEU A 159 -18.64 -5.65 0.33
CA LEU A 159 -17.98 -4.42 -0.13
C LEU A 159 -18.96 -3.27 -0.27
N ARG A 160 -20.16 -3.56 -0.77
CA ARG A 160 -21.25 -2.59 -0.83
C ARG A 160 -21.72 -2.20 0.57
N TRP A 161 -21.80 -3.15 1.51
CA TRP A 161 -22.16 -2.87 2.90
C TRP A 161 -21.12 -2.02 3.62
N ALA A 162 -19.84 -2.21 3.31
CA ALA A 162 -18.73 -1.41 3.82
C ALA A 162 -18.61 -0.03 3.13
N ASN A 163 -19.48 0.28 2.16
CA ASN A 163 -19.38 1.46 1.30
C ASN A 163 -18.00 1.59 0.63
N ILE A 164 -17.41 0.44 0.25
CA ILE A 164 -16.16 0.39 -0.50
C ILE A 164 -16.51 0.26 -1.97
N ASN A 165 -16.29 1.36 -2.69
CA ASN A 165 -16.39 1.39 -4.13
C ASN A 165 -14.98 1.23 -4.73
N PRO A 166 -14.71 0.18 -5.51
CA PRO A 166 -13.42 0.00 -6.18
C PRO A 166 -13.04 1.15 -7.12
N PHE A 167 -14.02 1.95 -7.56
CA PHE A 167 -13.81 3.12 -8.40
C PHE A 167 -13.56 4.41 -7.60
N ASP A 168 -13.80 4.42 -6.28
CA ASP A 168 -13.49 5.55 -5.39
C ASP A 168 -12.09 5.44 -4.77
N SER A 169 -11.41 4.31 -4.98
CA SER A 169 -9.98 4.21 -4.69
C SER A 169 -9.24 5.09 -5.70
N PRO A 170 -8.30 5.95 -5.25
CA PRO A 170 -7.37 6.60 -6.17
C PRO A 170 -6.78 5.52 -7.08
N PRO A 171 -6.56 5.75 -8.39
CA PRO A 171 -5.73 4.84 -9.15
C PRO A 171 -4.39 4.72 -8.40
N ILE A 172 -3.77 3.55 -8.48
CA ILE A 172 -2.59 3.20 -7.70
C ILE A 172 -1.49 2.91 -8.70
N ILE A 173 -0.33 3.54 -8.51
CA ILE A 173 0.91 3.13 -9.20
C ILE A 173 1.29 1.77 -8.65
N ASP A 174 1.47 0.75 -9.48
CA ASP A 174 2.22 -0.45 -9.08
C ASP A 174 3.71 -0.14 -9.24
N PRO A 175 4.45 0.10 -8.14
CA PRO A 175 5.85 0.48 -8.25
C PRO A 175 6.75 -0.70 -8.65
N ASP A 176 6.27 -1.95 -8.75
CA ASP A 176 7.13 -3.12 -9.01
C ASP A 176 7.82 -3.04 -10.39
N ASP A 177 7.11 -2.58 -11.42
CA ASP A 177 7.66 -2.38 -12.77
C ASP A 177 8.80 -1.35 -12.73
N LEU A 178 8.59 -0.20 -12.09
CA LEU A 178 9.63 0.82 -11.91
C LEU A 178 10.77 0.32 -11.02
N ALA A 179 10.48 -0.43 -9.95
CA ALA A 179 11.48 -0.99 -9.05
C ALA A 179 12.39 -1.99 -9.75
N ARG A 180 11.88 -2.77 -10.71
CA ARG A 180 12.67 -3.66 -11.56
C ARG A 180 13.59 -2.88 -12.50
N VAL A 181 13.09 -1.82 -13.14
CA VAL A 181 13.91 -0.92 -13.98
C VAL A 181 15.02 -0.27 -13.16
N ILE A 182 14.68 0.27 -12.00
CA ILE A 182 15.63 0.95 -11.10
C ILE A 182 16.71 0.01 -10.59
N ARG A 183 16.36 -1.23 -10.24
CA ARG A 183 17.33 -2.25 -9.82
C ARG A 183 18.28 -2.64 -10.95
N ALA A 184 17.74 -2.97 -12.13
CA ALA A 184 18.56 -3.33 -13.29
C ALA A 184 19.51 -2.19 -13.68
N PHE A 185 19.00 -0.95 -13.68
CA PHE A 185 19.84 0.22 -13.91
C PHE A 185 20.91 0.39 -12.82
N ALA A 186 20.57 0.21 -11.55
CA ALA A 186 21.53 0.32 -10.44
C ALA A 186 22.64 -0.73 -10.54
N ASP A 187 22.32 -1.95 -10.96
CA ASP A 187 23.26 -3.06 -11.14
C ASP A 187 24.20 -2.84 -12.36
N GLU A 188 23.72 -2.15 -13.41
CA GLU A 188 24.51 -1.86 -14.61
C GLU A 188 25.18 -0.47 -14.59
N ARG A 189 24.91 0.35 -13.58
CA ARG A 189 25.33 1.75 -13.50
C ARG A 189 26.83 1.95 -13.64
N ASP A 190 27.62 1.05 -13.08
CA ASP A 190 29.09 1.11 -13.16
C ASP A 190 29.60 0.88 -14.58
N ARG A 191 28.85 0.12 -15.40
CA ARG A 191 29.14 -0.17 -16.82
C ARG A 191 28.90 1.04 -17.73
N PHE A 192 27.88 1.85 -17.43
CA PHE A 192 27.52 3.03 -18.23
C PHE A 192 28.34 4.28 -17.90
N SER A 193 29.07 4.32 -16.77
CA SER A 193 29.99 5.44 -16.49
C SER A 193 31.24 5.47 -17.38
N GLU A 194 31.56 4.37 -18.06
CA GLU A 194 32.74 4.21 -18.92
C GLU A 194 32.41 4.31 -20.43
N ALA A 195 31.14 4.23 -20.82
CA ALA A 195 30.70 4.21 -22.22
C ALA A 195 29.86 5.44 -22.58
N LEU A 196 30.49 6.62 -22.62
CA LEU A 196 29.95 7.77 -23.33
C LEU A 196 30.60 7.82 -24.71
N ASP A 197 30.11 6.99 -25.63
CA ASP A 197 30.36 7.19 -27.06
C ASP A 197 29.44 8.31 -27.56
N GLU A 198 30.04 9.39 -28.07
CA GLU A 198 29.39 10.60 -28.62
C GLU A 198 28.54 10.35 -29.88
N THR A 199 28.18 9.11 -30.20
CA THR A 199 27.71 8.72 -31.55
C THR A 199 26.20 8.58 -31.71
N ASN A 200 25.41 8.68 -30.64
CA ASN A 200 23.94 8.71 -30.76
C ASN A 200 23.41 10.13 -30.49
N PRO A 201 22.92 10.85 -31.52
CA PRO A 201 22.26 12.13 -31.30
C PRO A 201 21.03 11.90 -30.42
N PRO A 202 20.71 12.84 -29.50
CA PRO A 202 19.50 12.74 -28.69
C PRO A 202 18.28 12.63 -29.63
N PRO A 203 17.22 11.89 -29.23
CA PRO A 203 15.94 12.00 -29.92
C PRO A 203 15.55 13.48 -29.99
N GLU A 204 14.99 13.92 -31.12
CA GLU A 204 14.52 15.30 -31.28
C GLU A 204 13.65 15.66 -30.08
N GLN A 205 14.12 16.60 -29.25
CA GLN A 205 13.35 17.13 -28.12
C GLN A 205 12.04 17.64 -28.68
N ARG A 206 10.93 16.97 -28.33
CA ARG A 206 9.60 17.28 -28.86
C ARG A 206 9.18 18.71 -28.54
N VAL A 207 9.59 19.22 -27.37
CA VAL A 207 9.36 20.57 -26.86
C VAL A 207 10.58 21.00 -26.02
N SER A 208 10.89 22.30 -25.94
CA SER A 208 11.95 22.78 -25.05
C SER A 208 11.54 22.61 -23.57
N LEU A 209 12.49 22.34 -22.66
CA LEU A 209 12.18 22.22 -21.23
C LEU A 209 11.50 23.50 -20.68
N ALA A 210 11.85 24.67 -21.20
CA ALA A 210 11.23 25.94 -20.83
C ALA A 210 9.75 26.01 -21.24
N ASP A 211 9.41 25.55 -22.44
CA ASP A 211 8.03 25.48 -22.91
C ASP A 211 7.23 24.41 -22.16
N LYS A 212 7.82 23.23 -21.91
CA LYS A 212 7.21 22.16 -21.09
C LYS A 212 6.86 22.65 -19.69
N ASN A 213 7.77 23.40 -19.04
CA ASN A 213 7.55 23.99 -17.73
C ASN A 213 6.40 24.99 -17.72
N ARG A 214 6.30 25.82 -18.77
CA ARG A 214 5.21 26.78 -18.95
C ARG A 214 3.86 26.08 -19.14
N ILE A 215 3.80 25.06 -19.99
CA ILE A 215 2.58 24.29 -20.29
C ILE A 215 2.06 23.59 -19.03
N ASN A 216 2.96 22.99 -18.25
CA ASN A 216 2.58 22.20 -17.10
C ASN A 216 2.43 23.03 -15.81
N GLY A 217 2.88 24.29 -15.80
CA GLY A 217 2.84 25.14 -14.60
C GLY A 217 3.89 24.73 -13.56
N LEU A 218 5.09 24.34 -14.02
CA LEU A 218 6.23 24.07 -13.13
C LEU A 218 6.84 25.39 -12.65
N SER A 219 7.00 25.56 -11.34
CA SER A 219 7.61 26.77 -10.78
C SER A 219 9.08 26.92 -11.19
N GLU A 220 9.55 28.16 -11.37
CA GLU A 220 10.95 28.43 -11.76
C GLU A 220 11.96 27.88 -10.75
N ASP A 221 11.63 27.95 -9.45
CA ASP A 221 12.44 27.39 -8.38
C ASP A 221 12.59 25.87 -8.52
N TYR A 222 11.51 25.18 -8.87
CA TYR A 222 11.53 23.73 -9.05
C TYR A 222 12.18 23.32 -10.37
N ALA A 223 12.01 24.10 -11.45
CA ALA A 223 12.72 23.89 -12.70
C ALA A 223 14.25 23.84 -12.51
N ARG A 224 14.80 24.77 -11.70
CA ARG A 224 16.22 24.78 -11.33
C ARG A 224 16.66 23.55 -10.54
N ILE A 225 15.74 22.85 -9.86
CA ILE A 225 16.04 21.58 -9.20
C ILE A 225 16.14 20.48 -10.25
N VAL A 226 15.17 20.37 -11.16
CA VAL A 226 15.16 19.38 -12.25
C VAL A 226 16.40 19.51 -13.13
N GLU A 227 16.81 20.73 -13.47
CA GLU A 227 18.01 21.00 -14.29
C GLU A 227 19.30 20.40 -13.73
N ARG A 228 19.43 20.29 -12.40
CA ARG A 228 20.62 19.71 -11.75
C ARG A 228 20.78 18.21 -12.01
N TYR A 229 19.69 17.54 -12.40
CA TYR A 229 19.65 16.11 -12.69
C TYR A 229 19.85 15.80 -14.17
N ILE A 230 19.85 16.80 -15.07
CA ILE A 230 19.98 16.58 -16.53
C ILE A 230 21.25 15.78 -16.88
N LYS A 231 22.37 16.05 -16.20
CA LYS A 231 23.62 15.31 -16.39
C LYS A 231 23.53 13.81 -16.09
N ASP A 232 22.54 13.40 -15.30
CA ASP A 232 22.31 12.02 -14.90
C ASP A 232 21.31 11.32 -15.85
N PHE A 233 20.81 12.00 -16.90
CA PHE A 233 19.80 11.48 -17.85
C PHE A 233 20.38 10.66 -19.00
N ASP A 234 21.56 11.03 -19.51
CA ASP A 234 22.19 10.31 -20.63
C ASP A 234 22.42 8.82 -20.32
N PRO A 235 22.87 8.42 -19.11
CA PRO A 235 22.96 7.02 -18.74
C PRO A 235 21.62 6.29 -18.78
N ILE A 236 20.53 6.92 -18.31
CA ILE A 236 19.18 6.32 -18.33
C ILE A 236 18.74 6.10 -19.77
N ARG A 237 18.96 7.09 -20.65
CA ARG A 237 18.67 6.97 -22.07
C ARG A 237 19.48 5.83 -22.71
N ALA A 238 20.76 5.73 -22.42
CA ALA A 238 21.63 4.67 -22.95
C ALA A 238 21.16 3.28 -22.50
N PHE A 239 20.78 3.13 -21.23
CA PHE A 239 20.22 1.88 -20.70
C PHE A 239 18.93 1.48 -21.43
N LEU A 240 17.99 2.42 -21.63
CA LEU A 240 16.71 2.15 -22.30
C LEU A 240 16.88 1.91 -23.82
N ALA A 241 17.91 2.47 -24.44
CA ALA A 241 18.20 2.27 -25.86
C ALA A 241 18.91 0.94 -26.16
N ALA A 242 19.50 0.28 -25.15
CA ALA A 242 20.22 -0.98 -25.33
C ALA A 242 19.25 -2.13 -25.70
N PRO A 243 19.48 -2.85 -26.82
CA PRO A 243 18.59 -3.95 -27.23
C PRO A 243 18.42 -5.05 -26.18
N GLU A 244 19.49 -5.30 -25.41
CA GLU A 244 19.52 -6.28 -24.31
C GLU A 244 18.53 -5.92 -23.19
N ASN A 245 18.18 -4.63 -23.06
CA ASN A 245 17.30 -4.10 -22.02
C ASN A 245 15.84 -3.91 -22.49
N SER A 246 15.48 -4.43 -23.66
CA SER A 246 14.12 -4.31 -24.22
C SER A 246 13.01 -4.74 -23.27
N SER A 247 13.23 -5.74 -22.41
CA SER A 247 12.27 -6.13 -21.38
C SER A 247 12.02 -5.04 -20.34
N TYR A 248 13.03 -4.25 -20.00
CA TYR A 248 12.91 -3.14 -19.05
C TYR A 248 12.26 -1.91 -19.67
N VAL A 249 12.39 -1.71 -20.99
CA VAL A 249 11.68 -0.66 -21.72
C VAL A 249 10.17 -0.84 -21.60
N SER A 250 9.67 -2.07 -21.76
CA SER A 250 8.24 -2.34 -21.59
C SER A 250 7.74 -2.02 -20.17
N LEU A 251 8.53 -2.32 -19.13
CA LEU A 251 8.20 -1.98 -17.74
C LEU A 251 8.23 -0.46 -17.50
N TYR A 252 9.20 0.23 -18.10
CA TYR A 252 9.27 1.69 -18.08
C TYR A 252 8.05 2.32 -18.74
N GLU A 253 7.66 1.88 -19.94
CA GLU A 253 6.49 2.39 -20.67
C GLU A 253 5.18 2.11 -19.94
N ASN A 254 5.03 0.93 -19.32
CA ASN A 254 3.88 0.63 -18.45
C ASN A 254 3.78 1.64 -17.29
N THR A 255 4.91 1.88 -16.62
CA THR A 255 4.99 2.85 -15.52
C THR A 255 4.58 4.24 -15.98
N VAL A 256 5.10 4.70 -17.14
CA VAL A 256 4.73 6.00 -17.74
C VAL A 256 3.22 6.10 -17.96
N ASN A 257 2.61 5.06 -18.54
CA ASN A 257 1.17 5.05 -18.81
C ASN A 257 0.35 5.11 -17.52
N GLU A 258 0.73 4.39 -16.47
CA GLU A 258 0.07 4.44 -15.16
C GLU A 258 0.18 5.82 -14.52
N LEU A 259 1.39 6.40 -14.53
CA LEU A 259 1.63 7.74 -13.98
C LEU A 259 0.82 8.80 -14.73
N ASN A 260 0.71 8.74 -16.06
CA ASN A 260 -0.13 9.66 -16.82
C ASN A 260 -1.62 9.49 -16.49
N GLY A 261 -2.11 8.25 -16.35
CA GLY A 261 -3.48 7.99 -15.91
C GLY A 261 -3.80 8.65 -14.56
N LEU A 262 -2.85 8.62 -13.63
CA LEU A 262 -2.96 9.27 -12.32
C LEU A 262 -2.95 10.77 -12.39
N ILE A 263 -2.02 11.33 -13.18
CA ILE A 263 -1.94 12.77 -13.40
C ILE A 263 -3.27 13.24 -13.99
N MET A 264 -3.82 12.55 -14.99
CA MET A 264 -5.11 12.91 -15.59
C MET A 264 -6.29 12.79 -14.60
N ALA A 265 -6.30 11.78 -13.74
CA ALA A 265 -7.37 11.56 -12.78
C ALA A 265 -7.37 12.58 -11.62
N HIS A 266 -6.20 13.08 -11.23
CA HIS A 266 -6.04 13.88 -10.00
C HIS A 266 -5.54 15.31 -10.20
N LYS A 267 -5.02 15.66 -11.38
CA LYS A 267 -4.63 17.05 -11.69
C LYS A 267 -5.88 17.92 -11.74
N GLN A 268 -5.89 18.96 -10.90
CA GLN A 268 -6.88 20.03 -10.95
C GLN A 268 -6.23 21.31 -11.44
N GLU A 269 -7.02 22.26 -11.97
CA GLU A 269 -6.51 23.48 -12.60
C GLU A 269 -5.55 24.31 -11.73
N HIS A 270 -5.67 24.21 -10.40
CA HIS A 270 -4.80 24.93 -9.45
C HIS A 270 -3.51 24.20 -9.04
N HIS A 271 -3.30 22.95 -9.46
CA HIS A 271 -2.11 22.18 -9.08
C HIS A 271 -0.93 22.53 -10.00
N GLY A 272 0.15 23.04 -9.41
CA GLY A 272 1.44 23.15 -10.09
C GLY A 272 2.04 21.77 -10.33
N PHE A 273 2.79 21.60 -11.43
CA PHE A 273 3.37 20.31 -11.76
C PHE A 273 4.48 19.88 -10.78
N ASP A 274 5.05 20.82 -10.04
CA ASP A 274 6.02 20.59 -8.97
C ASP A 274 5.39 19.82 -7.82
N GLN A 275 4.15 20.16 -7.46
CA GLN A 275 3.37 19.42 -6.46
C GLN A 275 3.06 18.00 -6.93
N ILE A 276 2.73 17.83 -8.22
CA ILE A 276 2.45 16.53 -8.83
C ILE A 276 3.71 15.65 -8.79
N LEU A 277 4.86 16.16 -9.23
CA LEU A 277 6.12 15.40 -9.21
C LEU A 277 6.53 14.98 -7.79
N GLU A 278 6.38 15.84 -6.79
CA GLU A 278 6.69 15.46 -5.40
C GLU A 278 5.68 14.46 -4.82
N GLN A 279 4.40 14.55 -5.19
CA GLN A 279 3.40 13.57 -4.78
C GLN A 279 3.67 12.19 -5.41
N LEU A 280 3.93 12.13 -6.72
CA LEU A 280 4.29 10.90 -7.41
C LEU A 280 5.56 10.29 -6.84
N TYR A 281 6.61 11.11 -6.67
CA TYR A 281 7.86 10.66 -6.04
C TYR A 281 7.62 10.06 -4.65
N LYS A 282 6.84 10.75 -3.81
CA LYS A 282 6.51 10.26 -2.47
C LYS A 282 5.75 8.94 -2.52
N GLN A 283 4.73 8.83 -3.37
CA GLN A 283 3.97 7.58 -3.54
C GLN A 283 4.87 6.41 -3.98
N LEU A 284 5.79 6.66 -4.91
CA LEU A 284 6.75 5.66 -5.38
C LEU A 284 7.65 5.15 -4.25
N ILE A 285 8.30 6.04 -3.48
CA ILE A 285 9.25 5.65 -2.43
C ILE A 285 8.58 5.13 -1.15
N ASP A 286 7.33 5.50 -0.88
CA ASP A 286 6.62 5.04 0.30
C ASP A 286 6.07 3.61 0.09
N ARG A 287 5.81 3.22 -1.17
CA ARG A 287 5.19 1.94 -1.53
C ARG A 287 6.18 0.82 -1.89
N ASP A 288 7.39 1.14 -2.33
CA ASP A 288 8.40 0.13 -2.68
C ASP A 288 9.74 0.34 -1.97
N TYR A 289 10.27 -0.75 -1.40
CA TYR A 289 11.51 -0.72 -0.65
C TYR A 289 12.74 -0.45 -1.53
N ASP A 290 12.80 -1.02 -2.73
CA ASP A 290 13.94 -0.87 -3.64
C ASP A 290 14.00 0.56 -4.18
N LEU A 291 12.84 1.16 -4.51
CA LEU A 291 12.72 2.58 -4.84
C LEU A 291 13.13 3.47 -3.65
N LYS A 292 12.78 3.06 -2.43
CA LYS A 292 13.13 3.77 -1.19
C LYS A 292 14.60 3.68 -0.84
N VAL A 293 15.28 2.59 -1.17
CA VAL A 293 16.74 2.46 -1.01
C VAL A 293 17.44 3.31 -2.07
N ASN A 294 16.90 3.35 -3.29
CA ASN A 294 17.46 4.07 -4.44
C ASN A 294 16.90 5.49 -4.64
N LYS A 295 16.54 6.21 -3.57
CA LYS A 295 15.83 7.52 -3.61
C LYS A 295 16.32 8.50 -4.67
N ARG A 296 17.63 8.67 -4.79
CA ARG A 296 18.23 9.60 -5.75
C ARG A 296 17.95 9.14 -7.17
N LEU A 297 18.18 7.86 -7.46
CA LEU A 297 17.96 7.29 -8.79
C LEU A 297 16.47 7.26 -9.14
N THR A 298 15.60 6.89 -8.20
CA THR A 298 14.13 6.98 -8.37
C THR A 298 13.69 8.40 -8.74
N ARG A 299 14.22 9.41 -8.06
CA ARG A 299 13.96 10.83 -8.40
C ARG A 299 14.52 11.19 -9.77
N THR A 300 15.74 10.76 -10.11
CA THR A 300 16.34 11.01 -11.42
C THR A 300 15.48 10.44 -12.55
N VAL A 301 15.01 9.19 -12.41
CA VAL A 301 14.15 8.55 -13.43
C VAL A 301 12.81 9.26 -13.56
N LEU A 302 12.18 9.69 -12.46
CA LEU A 302 10.94 10.46 -12.52
C LEU A 302 11.14 11.81 -13.25
N TYR A 303 12.24 12.51 -12.97
CA TYR A 303 12.58 13.75 -13.67
C TYR A 303 12.95 13.52 -15.13
N TYR A 304 13.60 12.39 -15.45
CA TYR A 304 13.87 11.97 -16.81
C TYR A 304 12.57 11.74 -17.58
N MET A 305 11.60 11.04 -17.01
CA MET A 305 10.28 10.85 -17.62
C MET A 305 9.61 12.18 -17.95
N TYR A 306 9.62 13.14 -17.02
CA TYR A 306 9.09 14.48 -17.29
C TYR A 306 9.86 15.23 -18.39
N TRP A 307 11.20 15.22 -18.33
CA TRP A 307 12.06 15.89 -19.31
C TRP A 307 11.96 15.29 -20.71
N ASN A 308 11.85 13.96 -20.80
CA ASN A 308 11.66 13.21 -22.04
C ASN A 308 10.24 13.34 -22.60
N CYS A 309 9.39 14.15 -21.95
CA CYS A 309 7.99 14.37 -22.32
C CYS A 309 7.11 13.11 -22.19
N ASP A 310 7.54 12.14 -21.36
CA ASP A 310 6.74 10.97 -21.02
C ASP A 310 5.67 11.31 -19.97
N LEU A 311 5.86 12.37 -19.16
CA LEU A 311 4.89 12.84 -18.17
C LEU A 311 4.41 14.26 -18.42
N GLY A 312 3.12 14.49 -18.19
CA GLY A 312 2.48 15.81 -18.38
C GLY A 312 2.28 16.17 -19.84
N ASN A 313 1.61 17.28 -20.10
CA ASN A 313 1.16 17.64 -21.46
C ASN A 313 2.31 18.17 -22.32
N ASP A 314 2.27 17.91 -23.62
CA ASP A 314 3.14 18.50 -24.64
C ASP A 314 2.39 19.56 -25.47
N ASP A 315 3.08 20.30 -26.34
CA ASP A 315 2.47 21.30 -27.26
C ASP A 315 1.43 20.70 -28.23
N ASN A 316 1.35 19.36 -28.33
CA ASN A 316 0.43 18.63 -29.23
C ASN A 316 -0.78 18.00 -28.52
N ASP A 317 -0.94 18.19 -27.20
CA ASP A 317 -2.09 17.70 -26.41
C ASP A 317 -3.18 18.77 -26.20
#